data_AF-A0AAV4PMS2-F1
#
_entry.id   AF-A0AAV4PMS2-F1
#
_cell.length_a   1.000
_cell.length_b   1.000
_cell.length_c   1.000
_cell.angle_alpha   90.00
_cell.angle_beta   90.00
_cell.angle_gamma   90.00
#
_symmetry.space_group_name_H-M   'P 1'
#
loop_
_entity.id
_entity.type
_entity.pdbx_description
1 polymer ?
#
loop_
_entity_poly.entity_id
_entity_poly.type
_entity_poly.pdbx_seq_one_letter_code
_entity_poly.pdbx_strand_id
1 'polypeptide(L)'
;MEGILFLFRDCLFTVAVNSFTSFYSGFVIFAYLGYMANKESLPISEVATEGHGLVFQVYPEAIATLPGGPFWAVLFFTMLLTPGLDSAMGGLESVITGILDECSTYFTKVKMNREIFTAIVLVTSFCVSLVNVTRGGGYMMIDRFCDNINEMMGFTPGLFWRLCWKIISPSFLVAVIVFAIISNSTLQYQDYVYPSWAVGLGWGFALSSVAMVPIVATYKLTKSPGNTCSEKLAYTITPEEERDVLEDGDVKRFHWKHWVYV
;
A
#
# COMPACT_ATOMS: atom_id res chain seq x y z
N MET A 1 28.68 2.87 6.88
CA MET A 1 28.78 2.41 5.47
C MET A 1 28.35 0.95 5.33
N GLU A 2 28.79 0.05 6.23
CA GLU A 2 28.40 -1.37 6.22
C GLU A 2 26.88 -1.62 6.40
N GLY A 3 26.20 -0.86 7.26
CA GLY A 3 24.74 -1.00 7.46
C GLY A 3 23.90 -0.68 6.22
N ILE A 4 24.34 0.25 5.37
CA ILE A 4 23.65 0.62 4.13
C ILE A 4 23.79 -0.50 3.08
N LEU A 5 24.97 -1.13 3.02
CA LEU A 5 25.23 -2.24 2.12
C LEU A 5 24.42 -3.49 2.51
N PHE A 6 24.30 -3.76 3.82
CA PHE A 6 23.46 -4.83 4.35
C PHE A 6 22.00 -4.65 3.94
N LEU A 7 21.47 -3.45 4.14
CA LEU A 7 20.08 -3.11 3.80
C LEU A 7 19.83 -3.20 2.28
N PHE A 8 20.77 -2.75 1.45
CA PHE A 8 20.67 -2.86 -0.01
C PHE A 8 20.64 -4.33 -0.48
N ARG A 9 21.50 -5.17 0.10
CA ARG A 9 21.53 -6.61 -0.19
C ARG A 9 20.22 -7.28 0.21
N ASP A 10 19.70 -6.95 1.39
CA ASP A 10 18.46 -7.52 1.90
C ASP A 10 17.26 -7.09 1.04
N CYS A 11 17.20 -5.83 0.60
CA CYS A 11 16.19 -5.37 -0.37
C CYS A 11 16.26 -6.12 -1.70
N LEU A 12 17.45 -6.28 -2.29
CA LEU A 12 17.61 -7.03 -3.53
C LEU A 12 17.18 -8.49 -3.38
N PHE A 13 17.55 -9.11 -2.26
CA PHE A 13 17.15 -10.48 -1.96
C PHE A 13 15.64 -10.61 -1.80
N THR A 14 15.01 -9.73 -1.02
CA THR A 14 13.55 -9.72 -0.80
C THR A 14 12.78 -9.51 -2.09
N VAL A 15 13.21 -8.56 -2.95
CA VAL A 15 12.56 -8.32 -4.26
C VAL A 15 12.72 -9.52 -5.19
N ALA A 16 13.90 -10.14 -5.21
CA ALA A 16 14.14 -11.35 -6.01
C ALA A 16 13.28 -12.52 -5.54
N VAL A 17 13.19 -12.76 -4.23
CA VAL A 17 12.36 -13.82 -3.64
C VAL A 17 10.87 -13.55 -3.89
N ASN A 18 10.42 -12.30 -3.72
CA ASN A 18 9.04 -11.90 -4.00
C ASN A 18 8.66 -12.18 -5.46
N SER A 19 9.48 -11.69 -6.39
CA SER A 19 9.25 -11.87 -7.84
C SER A 19 9.30 -13.34 -8.24
N PHE A 20 10.24 -14.10 -7.69
CA PHE A 20 10.35 -15.54 -7.91
C PHE A 20 9.12 -16.28 -7.37
N THR A 21 8.62 -15.89 -6.20
CA THR A 21 7.40 -16.48 -5.60
C THR A 21 6.18 -16.20 -6.47
N SER A 22 6.02 -14.98 -6.99
CA SER A 22 4.94 -14.65 -7.94
C SER A 22 5.04 -15.46 -9.23
N PHE A 23 6.25 -15.59 -9.79
CA PHE A 23 6.49 -16.36 -11.01
C PHE A 23 6.22 -17.86 -10.80
N TYR A 24 6.71 -18.43 -9.70
CA TYR A 24 6.46 -19.82 -9.33
C TYR A 24 4.97 -20.08 -9.06
N SER A 25 4.30 -19.17 -8.34
CA SER A 25 2.86 -19.23 -8.11
C SER A 25 2.08 -19.25 -9.43
N GLY A 26 2.50 -18.44 -10.42
CA GLY A 26 1.94 -18.47 -11.76
C GLY A 26 1.96 -19.86 -12.41
N PHE A 27 3.08 -20.58 -12.35
CA PHE A 27 3.14 -21.96 -12.86
C PHE A 27 2.17 -22.90 -12.14
N VAL A 28 2.09 -22.80 -10.80
CA VAL A 28 1.17 -23.62 -10.01
C VAL A 28 -0.28 -23.31 -10.40
N ILE A 29 -0.64 -22.03 -10.54
CA ILE A 29 -1.96 -21.58 -10.98
C ILE A 29 -2.32 -22.12 -12.35
N PHE A 30 -1.49 -21.88 -13.36
CA PHE A 30 -1.80 -22.31 -14.72
C PHE A 30 -1.77 -23.84 -14.90
N ALA A 31 -0.97 -24.56 -14.13
CA ALA A 31 -0.99 -26.03 -14.14
C ALA A 31 -2.32 -26.59 -13.62
N TYR A 32 -2.83 -26.05 -12.50
CA TYR A 32 -4.13 -26.46 -11.95
C TYR A 32 -5.30 -26.02 -12.83
N LEU A 33 -5.28 -24.79 -13.36
CA LEU A 33 -6.29 -24.32 -14.31
C LEU A 33 -6.33 -25.18 -15.57
N GLY A 34 -5.17 -25.55 -16.12
CA GLY A 34 -5.07 -26.44 -17.28
C GLY A 34 -5.62 -27.85 -17.00
N TYR A 35 -5.36 -28.39 -15.81
CA TYR A 35 -5.94 -29.66 -15.37
C TYR A 35 -7.48 -29.58 -15.30
N MET A 36 -8.00 -28.53 -14.68
CA MET A 36 -9.44 -28.31 -14.50
C MET A 36 -10.15 -28.10 -15.85
N ALA A 37 -9.57 -27.30 -16.75
CA ALA A 37 -10.06 -27.09 -18.11
C ALA A 37 -10.13 -28.38 -18.93
N ASN A 38 -9.11 -29.25 -18.82
CA ASN A 38 -9.13 -30.56 -19.48
C ASN A 38 -10.21 -31.47 -18.91
N LYS A 39 -10.37 -31.48 -17.58
CA LYS A 39 -11.34 -32.33 -16.90
C LYS A 39 -12.80 -31.94 -17.20
N GLU A 40 -13.12 -30.65 -17.16
CA GLU A 40 -14.47 -30.13 -17.41
C GLU A 40 -14.75 -29.89 -18.91
N SER A 41 -13.75 -30.08 -19.78
CA SER A 41 -13.84 -29.80 -21.22
C SER A 41 -14.27 -28.36 -21.54
N LEU A 42 -13.92 -27.41 -20.65
CA LEU A 42 -14.18 -25.99 -20.80
C LEU A 42 -12.94 -25.25 -21.31
N PRO A 43 -13.09 -24.16 -22.08
CA PRO A 43 -11.97 -23.32 -22.46
C PRO A 43 -11.33 -22.69 -21.21
N ILE A 44 -9.99 -22.55 -21.22
CA ILE A 44 -9.26 -22.03 -20.06
C ILE A 44 -9.71 -20.63 -19.64
N SER A 45 -10.24 -19.82 -20.57
CA SER A 45 -10.79 -18.48 -20.30
C SER A 45 -12.04 -18.48 -19.43
N GLU A 46 -12.80 -19.58 -19.39
CA GLU A 46 -13.98 -19.71 -18.51
C GLU A 46 -13.61 -20.19 -17.11
N VAL A 47 -12.47 -20.87 -16.99
CA VAL A 47 -11.95 -21.39 -15.72
C VAL A 47 -11.01 -20.39 -15.03
N ALA A 48 -10.26 -19.62 -15.82
CA ALA A 48 -9.35 -18.59 -15.34
C ALA A 48 -10.14 -17.33 -14.93
N THR A 49 -10.71 -17.37 -13.73
CA THR A 49 -11.24 -16.18 -13.07
C THR A 49 -10.09 -15.41 -12.39
N GLU A 50 -10.15 -14.09 -12.35
CA GLU A 50 -9.19 -13.24 -11.62
C GLU A 50 -9.69 -12.96 -10.19
N GLY A 51 -8.76 -12.60 -9.30
CA GLY A 51 -9.08 -12.20 -7.93
C GLY A 51 -9.42 -13.37 -7.00
N HIS A 52 -10.25 -13.11 -5.99
CA HIS A 52 -10.51 -14.06 -4.91
C HIS A 52 -11.34 -15.29 -5.38
N GLY A 53 -12.12 -15.17 -6.45
CA GLY A 53 -12.94 -16.27 -7.00
C GLY A 53 -12.08 -17.46 -7.44
N LEU A 54 -10.91 -17.19 -8.03
CA LEU A 54 -9.94 -18.21 -8.41
C LEU A 54 -9.59 -19.11 -7.22
N VAL A 55 -9.18 -18.50 -6.13
CA VAL A 55 -8.60 -19.16 -4.96
C VAL A 55 -9.65 -19.83 -4.09
N PHE A 56 -10.87 -19.28 -4.01
CA PHE A 56 -11.92 -19.80 -3.12
C PHE A 56 -13.02 -20.61 -3.81
N GLN A 57 -13.06 -20.66 -5.15
CA GLN A 57 -14.04 -21.43 -5.91
C GLN A 57 -13.36 -22.46 -6.81
N VAL A 58 -12.54 -22.01 -7.77
CA VAL A 58 -11.94 -22.88 -8.80
C VAL A 58 -10.92 -23.85 -8.20
N TYR A 59 -10.09 -23.37 -7.27
CA TYR A 59 -9.04 -24.18 -6.64
C TYR A 59 -9.55 -25.28 -5.72
N PRO A 60 -10.47 -25.01 -4.77
CA PRO A 60 -11.03 -26.06 -3.92
C PRO A 60 -11.77 -27.13 -4.71
N GLU A 61 -12.44 -26.73 -5.80
CA GLU A 61 -13.08 -27.65 -6.74
C GLU A 61 -12.06 -28.58 -7.40
N ALA A 62 -10.96 -28.05 -7.94
CA ALA A 62 -9.89 -28.88 -8.49
C ALA A 62 -9.25 -29.80 -7.43
N ILE A 63 -8.99 -29.30 -6.22
CA ILE A 63 -8.39 -30.05 -5.12
C ILE A 63 -9.29 -31.20 -4.65
N ALA A 64 -10.61 -31.00 -4.63
CA ALA A 64 -11.57 -32.03 -4.25
C ALA A 64 -11.53 -33.26 -5.17
N THR A 65 -10.99 -33.11 -6.37
CA THR A 65 -10.88 -34.19 -7.35
C THR A 65 -9.60 -35.02 -7.22
N LEU A 66 -8.62 -34.55 -6.45
CA LEU A 66 -7.36 -35.25 -6.23
C LEU A 66 -7.52 -36.38 -5.22
N PRO A 67 -6.75 -37.48 -5.37
CA PRO A 67 -6.68 -38.50 -4.33
C PRO A 67 -6.11 -37.90 -3.04
N GLY A 68 -6.85 -38.03 -1.94
CA GLY A 68 -6.50 -37.40 -0.67
C GLY A 68 -6.84 -35.90 -0.60
N GLY A 69 -7.83 -35.41 -1.36
CA GLY A 69 -8.28 -34.01 -1.40
C GLY A 69 -8.28 -33.24 -0.06
N PRO A 70 -8.75 -33.81 1.07
CA PRO A 70 -8.70 -33.12 2.36
C PRO A 70 -7.29 -32.70 2.81
N PHE A 71 -6.27 -33.51 2.54
CA PHE A 71 -4.87 -33.18 2.88
C PHE A 71 -4.37 -31.98 2.07
N TRP A 72 -4.61 -31.99 0.77
CA TRP A 72 -4.22 -30.91 -0.13
C TRP A 72 -4.97 -29.60 0.15
N ALA A 73 -6.25 -29.68 0.54
CA ALA A 73 -7.04 -28.52 0.92
C ALA A 73 -6.47 -27.83 2.17
N VAL A 74 -6.08 -28.59 3.20
CA VAL A 74 -5.46 -28.04 4.41
C VAL A 74 -4.15 -27.34 4.08
N LEU A 75 -3.29 -27.93 3.25
CA LEU A 75 -2.04 -27.31 2.82
C LEU A 75 -2.30 -26.03 2.03
N PHE A 76 -3.26 -26.04 1.12
CA PHE A 76 -3.61 -24.89 0.28
C PHE A 76 -4.15 -23.72 1.11
N PHE A 77 -5.13 -23.95 1.99
CA PHE A 77 -5.67 -22.86 2.83
C PHE A 77 -4.67 -22.37 3.88
N THR A 78 -3.82 -23.24 4.42
CA THR A 78 -2.72 -22.81 5.29
C THR A 78 -1.74 -21.92 4.51
N MET A 79 -1.41 -22.31 3.27
CA MET A 79 -0.56 -21.52 2.37
C MET A 79 -1.18 -20.17 1.99
N LEU A 80 -2.50 -20.03 1.96
CA LEU A 80 -3.15 -18.73 1.77
C LEU A 80 -3.15 -17.87 3.04
N LEU A 81 -3.27 -18.50 4.21
CA LEU A 81 -3.31 -17.80 5.49
C LEU A 81 -1.96 -17.21 5.87
N THR A 82 -0.86 -17.93 5.63
CA THR A 82 0.48 -17.49 6.08
C THR A 82 0.95 -16.18 5.43
N PRO A 83 0.88 -15.98 4.10
CA PRO A 83 1.25 -14.72 3.45
C PRO A 83 0.30 -13.57 3.79
N GLY A 84 -1.00 -13.87 3.94
CA GLY A 84 -2.00 -12.89 4.34
C GLY A 84 -1.76 -12.37 5.76
N LEU A 85 -1.40 -13.26 6.69
CA LEU A 85 -1.08 -12.89 8.07
C LEU A 85 0.20 -12.05 8.16
N ASP A 86 1.27 -12.46 7.47
CA ASP A 86 2.55 -11.73 7.49
C ASP A 86 2.39 -10.30 6.96
N SER A 87 1.72 -10.14 5.82
CA SER A 87 1.45 -8.84 5.21
C SER A 87 0.59 -7.95 6.12
N ALA A 88 -0.43 -8.52 6.76
CA ALA A 88 -1.30 -7.79 7.69
C ALA A 88 -0.54 -7.30 8.93
N MET A 89 0.38 -8.11 9.47
CA MET A 89 1.21 -7.72 10.61
C MET A 89 2.16 -6.57 10.25
N GLY A 90 2.79 -6.60 9.08
CA GLY A 90 3.64 -5.50 8.61
C GLY A 90 2.87 -4.19 8.43
N GLY A 91 1.67 -4.25 7.82
CA GLY A 91 0.79 -3.10 7.67
C GLY A 91 0.36 -2.50 9.01
N LEU A 92 -0.11 -3.33 9.95
CA LEU A 92 -0.53 -2.90 11.28
C LEU A 92 0.63 -2.29 12.09
N GLU A 93 1.80 -2.91 12.05
CA GLU A 93 3.00 -2.42 12.74
C GLU A 93 3.43 -1.04 12.24
N SER A 94 3.34 -0.77 10.93
CA SER A 94 3.66 0.54 10.36
C SER A 94 2.77 1.66 10.90
N VAL A 95 1.46 1.41 11.00
CA VAL A 95 0.48 2.37 11.54
C VAL A 95 0.71 2.60 13.02
N ILE A 96 0.93 1.51 13.78
CA ILE A 96 1.18 1.58 15.22
C ILE A 96 2.45 2.37 15.51
N THR A 97 3.53 2.08 14.79
CA THR A 97 4.82 2.76 14.95
C THR A 97 4.69 4.23 14.60
N GLY A 98 4.08 4.57 13.44
CA GLY A 98 3.91 5.95 13.01
C GLY A 98 3.11 6.82 14.01
N ILE A 99 2.03 6.28 14.58
CA ILE A 99 1.25 7.02 15.59
C ILE A 99 2.00 7.13 16.91
N LEU A 100 2.68 6.05 17.35
CA LEU A 100 3.46 6.08 18.59
C LEU A 100 4.61 7.08 18.53
N ASP A 101 5.30 7.17 17.40
CA ASP A 101 6.43 8.10 17.21
C ASP A 101 5.95 9.57 17.24
N GLU A 102 4.84 9.88 16.57
CA GLU A 102 4.23 11.22 16.60
C GLU A 102 3.68 11.58 17.99
N CYS A 103 2.97 10.66 18.65
CA CYS A 103 2.46 10.87 20.00
C CYS A 103 3.58 11.07 21.03
N SER A 104 4.67 10.31 20.94
CA SER A 104 5.82 10.45 21.84
C SER A 104 6.50 11.83 21.66
N THR A 105 6.51 12.35 20.44
CA THR A 105 7.13 13.65 20.11
C THR A 105 6.27 14.82 20.60
N TYR A 106 4.96 14.80 20.34
CA TYR A 106 4.07 15.91 20.70
C TYR A 106 3.58 15.87 22.16
N PHE A 107 3.40 14.68 22.73
CA PHE A 107 2.90 14.48 24.10
C PHE A 107 3.95 13.82 24.98
N THR A 108 5.05 14.52 25.27
CA THR A 108 6.17 14.06 26.14
C THR A 108 5.72 13.56 27.53
N LYS A 109 4.52 13.93 27.99
CA LYS A 109 3.93 13.50 29.28
C LYS A 109 3.06 12.25 29.21
N VAL A 110 2.67 11.77 28.03
CA VAL A 110 1.83 10.58 27.87
C VAL A 110 2.70 9.39 27.49
N LYS A 111 3.23 8.68 28.49
CA LYS A 111 3.80 7.34 28.27
C LYS A 111 2.65 6.37 28.01
N MET A 112 2.29 6.22 26.74
CA MET A 112 1.31 5.22 26.35
C MET A 112 1.99 3.84 26.32
N ASN A 113 1.47 2.88 27.07
CA ASN A 113 1.97 1.51 27.01
C ASN A 113 1.67 0.95 25.61
N ARG A 114 2.73 0.60 24.87
CA ARG A 114 2.64 0.07 23.49
C ARG A 114 1.62 -1.07 23.39
N GLU A 115 1.61 -1.98 24.37
CA GLU A 115 0.67 -3.10 24.43
C GLU A 115 -0.80 -2.66 24.46
N ILE A 116 -1.14 -1.65 25.28
CA ILE A 116 -2.51 -1.13 25.40
C ILE A 116 -2.91 -0.41 24.11
N PHE A 117 -1.99 0.34 23.51
CA PHE A 117 -2.26 1.03 22.25
C PHE A 117 -2.50 0.06 21.09
N THR A 118 -1.64 -0.96 20.95
CA THR A 118 -1.82 -2.04 19.98
C THR A 118 -3.16 -2.75 20.20
N ALA A 119 -3.55 -3.03 21.45
CA ALA A 119 -4.85 -3.63 21.75
C ALA A 119 -6.02 -2.73 21.32
N ILE A 120 -5.94 -1.41 21.55
CA ILE A 120 -6.97 -0.46 21.11
C ILE A 120 -7.09 -0.46 19.58
N VAL A 121 -5.97 -0.38 18.85
CA VAL A 121 -5.95 -0.40 17.38
C VAL A 121 -6.50 -1.71 16.82
N LEU A 122 -6.19 -2.84 17.44
CA LEU A 122 -6.73 -4.15 17.06
C LEU A 122 -8.24 -4.23 17.29
N VAL A 123 -8.73 -3.74 18.43
CA VAL A 123 -10.17 -3.75 18.76
C VAL A 123 -10.95 -2.85 17.81
N THR A 124 -10.46 -1.63 17.52
CA THR A 124 -11.14 -0.73 16.58
C THR A 124 -11.12 -1.30 15.16
N SER A 125 -9.99 -1.86 14.71
CA SER A 125 -9.86 -2.49 13.40
C SER A 125 -10.76 -3.73 13.29
N PHE A 126 -10.89 -4.53 14.35
CA PHE A 126 -11.81 -5.66 14.42
C PHE A 126 -13.27 -5.20 14.34
N CYS A 127 -13.64 -4.17 15.09
CA CYS A 127 -15.01 -3.61 15.03
C CYS A 127 -15.37 -3.08 13.64
N VAL A 128 -14.45 -2.41 12.95
CA VAL A 128 -14.65 -1.97 11.56
C VAL A 128 -14.72 -3.18 10.62
N SER A 129 -13.85 -4.17 10.81
CA SER A 129 -13.81 -5.39 10.01
C SER A 129 -15.03 -6.29 10.19
N LEU A 130 -15.81 -6.16 11.27
CA LEU A 130 -17.09 -6.86 11.42
C LEU A 130 -18.09 -6.50 10.30
N VAL A 131 -18.00 -5.28 9.74
CA VAL A 131 -18.78 -4.90 8.55
C VAL A 131 -18.43 -5.80 7.36
N ASN A 132 -17.18 -6.26 7.25
CA ASN A 132 -16.71 -7.15 6.18
C ASN A 132 -17.17 -8.61 6.33
N VAL A 133 -17.68 -9.00 7.51
CA VAL A 133 -18.24 -10.34 7.76
C VAL A 133 -19.76 -10.40 7.48
N THR A 134 -20.39 -9.25 7.22
CA THR A 134 -21.79 -9.20 6.81
C THR A 134 -21.97 -9.79 5.41
N ARG A 135 -23.20 -10.16 5.02
CA ARG A 135 -23.51 -10.76 3.70
C ARG A 135 -23.07 -9.88 2.51
N GLY A 136 -22.80 -8.59 2.75
CA GLY A 136 -22.28 -7.61 1.79
C GLY A 136 -20.83 -7.17 2.05
N GLY A 137 -20.08 -7.83 2.92
CA GLY A 137 -18.77 -7.36 3.38
C GLY A 137 -17.61 -7.59 2.41
N GLY A 138 -17.67 -8.66 1.60
CA GLY A 138 -16.69 -8.92 0.53
C GLY A 138 -16.67 -7.82 -0.55
N TYR A 139 -17.75 -7.05 -0.67
CA TYR A 139 -17.95 -6.01 -1.68
C TYR A 139 -17.25 -4.67 -1.35
N MET A 140 -16.75 -4.49 -0.13
CA MET A 140 -16.36 -3.16 0.37
C MET A 140 -14.85 -2.89 0.40
N MET A 141 -13.97 -3.92 0.31
CA MET A 141 -12.57 -3.72 0.75
C MET A 141 -11.45 -4.40 -0.05
N ILE A 142 -11.72 -5.29 -1.01
CA ILE A 142 -10.64 -6.09 -1.62
C ILE A 142 -9.92 -5.35 -2.75
N ASP A 143 -10.63 -4.58 -3.59
CA ASP A 143 -10.02 -4.00 -4.79
C ASP A 143 -9.22 -2.70 -4.55
N ARG A 144 -9.25 -2.13 -3.34
CA ARG A 144 -8.61 -0.83 -3.03
C ARG A 144 -7.46 -0.89 -2.02
N PHE A 145 -7.28 -2.03 -1.37
CA PHE A 145 -6.20 -2.22 -0.39
C PHE A 145 -4.90 -2.70 -1.06
N CYS A 146 -5.01 -3.42 -2.20
CA CYS A 146 -3.86 -3.90 -2.97
C CYS A 146 -3.08 -2.79 -3.70
N ASP A 147 -3.70 -1.63 -3.97
CA ASP A 147 -3.04 -0.53 -4.67
C ASP A 147 -2.21 0.37 -3.73
N ASN A 148 -2.53 0.41 -2.43
CA ASN A 148 -1.91 1.35 -1.48
C ASN A 148 -0.64 0.81 -0.80
N ILE A 149 -0.39 -0.50 -0.87
CA ILE A 149 0.76 -1.16 -0.22
C ILE A 149 2.01 -1.14 -1.12
N ASN A 150 1.83 -0.92 -2.43
CA ASN A 150 2.89 -0.97 -3.43
C ASN A 150 3.74 0.32 -3.50
N GLU A 151 3.45 1.32 -2.64
CA GLU A 151 3.92 2.70 -2.81
C GLU A 151 4.90 3.21 -1.74
N MET A 152 5.34 2.36 -0.79
CA MET A 152 6.05 2.84 0.40
C MET A 152 7.51 2.33 0.56
N MET A 153 8.47 3.20 0.19
CA MET A 153 9.82 3.42 0.78
C MET A 153 11.03 2.63 0.22
N GLY A 154 12.24 3.16 -0.03
CA GLY A 154 12.84 4.50 0.12
C GLY A 154 14.30 4.46 0.62
N PHE A 155 15.33 4.48 -0.25
CA PHE A 155 16.76 4.68 0.12
C PHE A 155 17.64 5.29 -0.99
N THR A 156 18.56 6.22 -0.68
CA THR A 156 19.25 7.07 -1.67
C THR A 156 20.23 6.33 -2.60
N PRO A 157 20.09 6.46 -3.93
CA PRO A 157 20.78 5.61 -4.87
C PRO A 157 21.70 6.39 -5.82
N GLY A 158 22.51 5.64 -6.60
CA GLY A 158 23.41 6.17 -7.61
C GLY A 158 22.69 6.88 -8.78
N LEU A 159 23.43 7.52 -9.67
CA LEU A 159 22.93 8.44 -10.72
C LEU A 159 21.76 7.90 -11.56
N PHE A 160 21.78 6.60 -11.92
CA PHE A 160 20.70 5.91 -12.66
C PHE A 160 19.36 6.00 -11.92
N TRP A 161 19.37 5.65 -10.64
CA TRP A 161 18.19 5.65 -9.81
C TRP A 161 17.72 7.07 -9.45
N ARG A 162 18.63 8.05 -9.38
CA ARG A 162 18.27 9.48 -9.23
C ARG A 162 17.49 9.99 -10.45
N LEU A 163 17.83 9.56 -11.66
CA LEU A 163 17.08 9.86 -12.89
C LEU A 163 15.71 9.17 -12.88
N CYS A 164 15.64 7.91 -12.45
CA CYS A 164 14.37 7.19 -12.32
C CYS A 164 13.41 7.94 -11.39
N TRP A 165 13.87 8.40 -10.23
CA TRP A 165 12.99 9.04 -9.24
C TRP A 165 12.61 10.48 -9.56
N LYS A 166 13.47 11.22 -10.25
CA LYS A 166 13.19 12.63 -10.61
C LYS A 166 12.23 12.75 -11.79
N ILE A 167 12.24 11.77 -12.70
CA ILE A 167 11.54 11.88 -13.98
C ILE A 167 10.69 10.64 -14.25
N ILE A 168 11.24 9.43 -14.20
CA ILE A 168 10.55 8.23 -14.68
C ILE A 168 9.39 7.83 -13.75
N SER A 169 9.63 7.71 -12.44
CA SER A 169 8.61 7.29 -11.47
C SER A 169 7.47 8.31 -11.34
N PRO A 170 7.70 9.63 -11.18
CA PRO A 170 6.62 10.60 -11.17
C PRO A 170 5.81 10.59 -12.47
N SER A 171 6.48 10.45 -13.63
CA SER A 171 5.80 10.38 -14.92
C SER A 171 4.98 9.10 -15.09
N PHE A 172 5.51 7.96 -14.64
CA PHE A 172 4.81 6.68 -14.69
C PHE A 172 3.60 6.64 -13.75
N LEU A 173 3.73 7.13 -12.52
CA LEU A 173 2.61 7.23 -11.57
C LEU A 173 1.52 8.15 -12.10
N VAL A 174 1.89 9.33 -12.64
CA VAL A 174 0.92 10.23 -13.27
C VAL A 174 0.24 9.56 -14.47
N ALA A 175 0.99 8.82 -15.30
CA ALA A 175 0.42 8.11 -16.43
C ALA A 175 -0.57 7.01 -15.99
N VAL A 176 -0.25 6.25 -14.95
CA VAL A 176 -1.14 5.22 -14.38
C VAL A 176 -2.41 5.86 -13.82
N ILE A 177 -2.28 6.95 -13.05
CA ILE A 177 -3.43 7.67 -12.48
C ILE A 177 -4.32 8.25 -13.60
N VAL A 178 -3.72 8.89 -14.60
CA VAL A 178 -4.46 9.45 -15.75
C VAL A 178 -5.16 8.33 -16.53
N PHE A 179 -4.48 7.22 -16.79
CA PHE A 179 -5.07 6.07 -17.47
C PHE A 179 -6.21 5.45 -16.66
N ALA A 180 -6.06 5.34 -15.33
CA ALA A 180 -7.10 4.85 -14.43
C ALA A 180 -8.34 5.77 -14.41
N ILE A 181 -8.15 7.10 -14.43
CA ILE A 181 -9.25 8.06 -14.51
C ILE A 181 -9.97 7.98 -15.86
N ILE A 182 -9.23 7.85 -16.96
CA ILE A 182 -9.81 7.73 -18.31
C ILE A 182 -10.56 6.41 -18.48
N SER A 183 -10.04 5.32 -17.90
CA SER A 183 -10.61 3.97 -18.04
C SER A 183 -11.67 3.63 -16.99
N ASN A 184 -12.16 4.63 -16.24
CA ASN A 184 -13.10 4.42 -15.15
C ASN A 184 -14.48 3.94 -15.68
N SER A 185 -14.66 2.63 -15.80
CA SER A 185 -15.95 1.99 -16.06
C SER A 185 -16.85 2.06 -14.82
N THR A 186 -18.16 1.93 -15.00
CA THR A 186 -19.08 1.80 -13.86
C THR A 186 -18.65 0.65 -12.97
N LEU A 187 -18.50 0.90 -11.66
CA LEU A 187 -18.17 -0.14 -10.69
C LEU A 187 -19.30 -1.20 -10.73
N GLN A 188 -18.94 -2.40 -11.15
CA GLN A 188 -19.84 -3.55 -11.25
C GLN A 188 -19.14 -4.76 -10.64
N TYR A 189 -19.88 -5.56 -9.89
CA TYR A 189 -19.42 -6.84 -9.40
C TYR A 189 -20.41 -7.91 -9.85
N GLN A 190 -19.96 -8.82 -10.72
CA GLN A 190 -20.83 -9.77 -11.42
C GLN A 190 -22.00 -9.02 -12.10
N ASP A 191 -23.24 -9.36 -11.77
CA ASP A 191 -24.45 -8.73 -12.32
C ASP A 191 -24.91 -7.49 -11.54
N TYR A 192 -24.23 -7.12 -10.44
CA TYR A 192 -24.62 -6.01 -9.58
C TYR A 192 -23.89 -4.71 -9.95
N VAL A 193 -24.67 -3.71 -10.37
CA VAL A 193 -24.18 -2.35 -10.64
C VAL A 193 -24.29 -1.51 -9.36
N TYR A 194 -23.16 -0.95 -8.92
CA TYR A 194 -23.16 -0.13 -7.72
C TYR A 194 -23.92 1.19 -7.95
N PRO A 195 -24.78 1.61 -6.99
CA PRO A 195 -25.48 2.88 -7.09
C PRO A 195 -24.51 4.05 -6.96
N SER A 196 -24.81 5.18 -7.62
CA SER A 196 -23.91 6.33 -7.70
C SER A 196 -23.54 6.93 -6.34
N TRP A 197 -24.40 6.81 -5.32
CA TRP A 197 -24.08 7.25 -3.95
C TRP A 197 -22.97 6.40 -3.32
N ALA A 198 -22.92 5.09 -3.60
CA ALA A 198 -21.88 4.20 -3.10
C ALA A 198 -20.55 4.46 -3.81
N VAL A 199 -20.60 4.71 -5.12
CA VAL A 199 -19.43 5.15 -5.90
C VAL A 199 -18.89 6.48 -5.36
N GLY A 200 -19.78 7.44 -5.06
CA GLY A 200 -19.43 8.72 -4.45
C GLY A 200 -18.78 8.57 -3.07
N LEU A 201 -19.30 7.68 -2.21
CA LEU A 201 -18.66 7.34 -0.94
C LEU A 201 -17.26 6.74 -1.13
N GLY A 202 -17.10 5.87 -2.12
CA GLY A 202 -15.79 5.32 -2.48
C GLY A 202 -14.80 6.42 -2.86
N TRP A 203 -15.19 7.36 -3.71
CA TRP A 203 -14.34 8.52 -4.02
C TRP A 203 -14.06 9.40 -2.80
N GLY A 204 -15.04 9.54 -1.89
CA GLY A 204 -14.84 10.22 -0.61
C GLY A 204 -13.75 9.60 0.25
N PHE A 205 -13.72 8.27 0.39
CA PHE A 205 -12.67 7.57 1.12
C PHE A 205 -11.30 7.64 0.44
N ALA A 206 -11.26 7.58 -0.90
CA ALA A 206 -10.00 7.76 -1.63
C ALA A 206 -9.44 9.17 -1.43
N LEU A 207 -10.28 10.19 -1.62
CA LEU A 207 -9.89 11.59 -1.50
C LEU A 207 -9.59 12.02 -0.06
N SER A 208 -10.15 11.39 0.96
CA SER A 208 -9.86 11.75 2.36
C SER A 208 -8.40 11.52 2.74
N SER A 209 -7.82 10.41 2.27
CA SER A 209 -6.39 10.11 2.46
C SER A 209 -5.49 11.13 1.74
N VAL A 210 -5.82 11.44 0.48
CA VAL A 210 -5.08 12.40 -0.35
C VAL A 210 -5.22 13.83 0.19
N ALA A 211 -6.39 14.20 0.70
CA ALA A 211 -6.67 15.54 1.23
C ALA A 211 -5.89 15.87 2.52
N MET A 212 -5.42 14.87 3.27
CA MET A 212 -4.57 15.13 4.44
C MET A 212 -3.28 15.86 4.08
N VAL A 213 -2.70 15.57 2.91
CA VAL A 213 -1.46 16.22 2.45
C VAL A 213 -1.62 17.75 2.33
N PRO A 214 -2.58 18.30 1.55
CA PRO A 214 -2.77 19.75 1.47
C PRO A 214 -3.30 20.37 2.76
N ILE A 215 -4.10 19.65 3.57
CA ILE A 215 -4.58 20.16 4.86
C ILE A 215 -3.41 20.40 5.82
N VAL A 216 -2.53 19.40 5.98
CA VAL A 216 -1.35 19.53 6.85
C VAL A 216 -0.36 20.55 6.30
N ALA A 217 -0.16 20.61 4.98
CA ALA A 217 0.67 21.64 4.36
C ALA A 217 0.16 23.05 4.66
N THR A 218 -1.15 23.29 4.53
CA THR A 218 -1.78 24.58 4.84
C THR A 218 -1.72 24.90 6.34
N TYR A 219 -1.95 23.91 7.19
CA TYR A 219 -1.83 24.06 8.64
C TYR A 219 -0.40 24.45 9.06
N LYS A 220 0.63 23.74 8.58
CA LYS A 220 2.03 24.06 8.85
C LYS A 220 2.43 25.43 8.29
N LEU A 221 1.99 25.76 7.06
CA LEU A 221 2.26 27.07 6.46
C LEU A 221 1.62 28.22 7.23
N THR A 222 0.40 28.06 7.76
CA THR A 222 -0.26 29.14 8.50
C THR A 222 0.33 29.35 9.91
N LYS A 223 0.75 28.27 10.56
CA LYS A 223 1.32 28.27 11.92
C LYS A 223 2.82 28.53 12.01
N SER A 224 3.56 28.44 10.90
CA SER A 224 5.01 28.68 10.88
C SER A 224 5.35 30.15 11.20
N PRO A 225 6.48 30.40 11.89
CA PRO A 225 6.99 31.74 12.14
C PRO A 225 7.39 32.42 10.82
N GLY A 226 7.05 33.71 10.67
CA GLY A 226 7.31 34.50 9.48
C GLY A 226 6.17 35.47 9.17
N ASN A 227 6.47 36.65 8.65
CA ASN A 227 5.45 37.65 8.32
C ASN A 227 4.96 37.49 6.87
N THR A 228 5.80 36.89 6.02
CA THR A 228 5.53 36.73 4.59
C THR A 228 5.31 35.27 4.22
N CYS A 229 4.42 34.96 3.26
CA CYS A 229 4.19 33.58 2.80
C CYS A 229 5.47 32.89 2.31
N SER A 230 6.41 33.65 1.72
CA SER A 230 7.69 33.12 1.25
C SER A 230 8.61 32.69 2.41
N GLU A 231 8.60 33.41 3.52
CA GLU A 231 9.40 33.07 4.72
C GLU A 231 8.82 31.85 5.42
N LYS A 232 7.48 31.78 5.54
CA LYS A 232 6.81 30.61 6.10
C LYS A 232 7.05 29.36 5.25
N LEU A 233 7.02 29.50 3.93
CA LEU A 233 7.35 28.40 3.02
C LEU A 233 8.81 27.97 3.18
N ALA A 234 9.75 28.91 3.24
CA ALA A 234 11.18 28.64 3.49
C ALA A 234 11.39 27.85 4.79
N TYR A 235 10.72 28.24 5.86
CA TYR A 235 10.78 27.55 7.15
C TYR A 235 10.22 26.12 7.04
N THR A 236 9.10 25.94 6.33
CA THR A 236 8.41 24.64 6.24
C THR A 236 9.14 23.62 5.36
N ILE A 237 9.86 24.07 4.32
CA ILE A 237 10.64 23.19 3.42
C ILE A 237 12.03 22.84 3.96
N THR A 238 12.47 23.49 5.05
CA THR A 238 13.79 23.28 5.63
C THR A 238 13.73 22.15 6.67
N PRO A 239 14.62 21.14 6.57
CA PRO A 239 14.71 20.05 7.55
C PRO A 239 14.92 20.58 8.96
N GLU A 240 14.41 19.88 9.97
CA GLU A 240 14.47 20.32 11.38
C GLU A 240 15.91 20.51 11.88
N GLU A 241 16.83 19.65 11.43
CA GLU A 241 18.27 19.69 11.74
C GLU A 241 18.99 20.92 11.15
N GLU A 242 18.41 21.58 10.15
CA GLU A 242 19.01 22.73 9.45
C GLU A 242 18.30 24.06 9.77
N ARG A 243 17.34 24.07 10.72
CA ARG A 243 16.55 25.29 11.02
C ARG A 243 17.37 26.41 11.64
N ASP A 244 18.48 26.09 12.30
CA ASP A 244 19.40 27.09 12.87
C ASP A 244 20.01 28.00 11.78
N VAL A 245 20.13 27.50 10.54
CA VAL A 245 20.66 28.26 9.38
C VAL A 245 19.67 29.34 8.91
N LEU A 246 18.39 29.23 9.25
CA LEU A 246 17.38 30.24 8.94
C LEU A 246 17.47 31.46 9.87
N GLU A 247 18.04 31.31 11.08
CA GLU A 247 18.25 32.42 12.01
C GLU A 247 19.36 33.38 11.52
N ASP A 248 20.32 32.85 10.73
CA ASP A 248 21.35 33.61 10.02
C ASP A 248 20.84 34.28 8.72
N GLY A 249 19.58 34.06 8.33
CA GLY A 249 18.93 34.71 7.18
C GLY A 249 19.31 34.15 5.79
N ASP A 250 20.06 33.05 5.71
CA ASP A 250 20.51 32.46 4.44
C ASP A 250 19.58 31.33 3.95
N VAL A 251 18.58 31.68 3.13
CA VAL A 251 17.64 30.69 2.55
C VAL A 251 18.19 30.08 1.26
N LYS A 252 19.14 29.16 1.39
CA LYS A 252 19.78 28.44 0.26
C LYS A 252 18.80 27.71 -0.67
N ARG A 253 17.62 27.35 -0.16
CA ARG A 253 16.59 26.55 -0.83
C ARG A 253 15.90 27.26 -2.01
N PHE A 254 15.96 28.60 -2.11
CA PHE A 254 15.38 29.32 -3.26
C PHE A 254 16.37 29.51 -4.42
N HIS A 255 17.64 29.15 -4.24
CA HIS A 255 18.62 29.27 -5.31
C HIS A 255 18.60 28.05 -6.23
N TRP A 256 18.48 28.29 -7.53
CA TRP A 256 18.47 27.26 -8.57
C TRP A 256 19.65 26.27 -8.45
N LYS A 257 20.83 26.76 -8.05
CA LYS A 257 22.04 25.94 -7.86
C LYS A 257 21.87 24.84 -6.79
N HIS A 258 21.01 25.04 -5.80
CA HIS A 258 20.71 24.05 -4.76
C HIS A 258 19.97 22.82 -5.33
N TRP A 259 19.05 23.04 -6.26
CA TRP A 259 18.23 21.99 -6.89
C TRP A 259 18.91 21.29 -8.08
N VAL A 260 20.06 21.82 -8.50
CA VAL A 260 20.87 21.35 -9.64
C VAL A 260 22.13 20.62 -9.19
N TYR A 261 22.48 20.65 -7.90
CA TYR A 261 23.54 19.79 -7.36
C TYR A 261 23.07 18.32 -7.38
N VAL A 262 23.50 17.63 -8.44
CA VAL A 262 23.31 16.19 -8.70
C VAL A 262 24.46 15.41 -8.11
#